data_AF-A0A8I5YBU4-F1
#
_entry.id   AF-A0A8I5YBU4-F1
#
_cell.length_a   1.000
_cell.length_b   1.000
_cell.length_c   1.000
_cell.angle_alpha   90.00
_cell.angle_beta   90.00
_cell.angle_gamma   90.00
#
_symmetry.space_group_name_H-M   'P 1'
#
loop_
_entity.id
_entity.type
_entity.pdbx_description
1 polymer ?
#
loop_
_entity_poly.entity_id
_entity_poly.type
_entity_poly.pdbx_seq_one_letter_code
_entity_poly.pdbx_strand_id
1 'polypeptide(L)'
;MGSQEVLGQAARLASSGLLLQVLFRLITFVLNAFILRFLSKEIVGVVNVRLTLLYSTTIFLAREAFRRACLSGGTQRDWTQTLNLLWLTVPLGIFWSLCLGWVWLQLLEVPDPNVVPYYGTGVLLFGLSAVVELLGEPFWVLAQAHMFVKLKVLAESMSVILRSVLTALLVLWLPHWGLYIFSLAQLLYTAVLVLCYMLYLIKLLRSPESSKQLTLPISKVTQLLPSISRRKAFVNWNEARLTWSFFKQSFLKQILTEGE
;
A
#
# COMPACT_ATOMS: atom_id res chain seq x y z
N MET A 1 10.85 28.91 24.51
CA MET A 1 9.56 28.54 23.89
C MET A 1 8.83 27.65 24.88
N GLY A 2 7.65 28.06 25.34
CA GLY A 2 6.96 27.38 26.44
C GLY A 2 6.38 26.04 25.99
N SER A 3 6.45 25.02 26.85
CA SER A 3 5.89 23.69 26.57
C SER A 3 4.41 23.74 26.12
N GLN A 4 3.64 24.73 26.61
CA GLN A 4 2.26 24.98 26.19
C GLN A 4 2.12 25.54 24.75
N GLU A 5 3.07 26.34 24.26
CA GLU A 5 3.05 26.85 22.88
C GLU A 5 3.37 25.74 21.87
N VAL A 6 4.32 24.86 22.23
CA VAL A 6 4.67 23.68 21.42
C VAL A 6 3.49 22.71 21.36
N LEU A 7 2.80 22.47 22.49
CA LEU A 7 1.56 21.68 22.53
C LEU A 7 0.44 22.31 21.71
N GLY A 8 0.25 23.63 21.80
CA GLY A 8 -0.75 24.36 21.01
C GLY A 8 -0.49 24.31 19.51
N GLN A 9 0.78 24.46 19.08
CA GLN A 9 1.16 24.30 17.67
C GLN A 9 1.03 22.86 17.18
N ALA A 10 1.44 21.87 17.98
CA ALA A 10 1.27 20.46 17.65
C ALA A 10 -0.22 20.09 17.54
N ALA A 11 -1.06 20.56 18.45
CA ALA A 11 -2.50 20.35 18.43
C ALA A 11 -3.18 21.02 17.22
N ARG A 12 -2.77 22.24 16.85
CA ARG A 12 -3.25 22.92 15.63
C ARG A 12 -2.83 22.18 14.36
N LEU A 13 -1.60 21.69 14.28
CA LEU A 13 -1.12 20.92 13.14
C LEU A 13 -1.83 19.55 13.02
N ALA A 14 -2.05 18.88 14.15
CA ALA A 14 -2.78 17.61 14.21
C ALA A 14 -4.27 17.79 13.84
N SER A 15 -4.93 18.81 14.39
CA SER A 15 -6.34 19.11 14.09
C SER A 15 -6.55 19.50 12.63
N SER A 16 -5.68 20.31 12.04
CA SER A 16 -5.74 20.63 10.61
C SER A 16 -5.55 19.39 9.72
N GLY A 17 -4.64 18.49 10.09
CA GLY A 17 -4.44 17.22 9.38
C GLY A 17 -5.65 16.28 9.48
N LEU A 18 -6.25 16.17 10.67
CA LEU A 18 -7.46 15.39 10.91
C LEU A 18 -8.66 15.95 10.14
N LEU A 19 -8.86 17.27 10.16
CA LEU A 19 -9.94 17.93 9.42
C LEU A 19 -9.82 17.65 7.92
N LEU A 20 -8.61 17.78 7.37
CA LEU A 20 -8.34 17.50 5.97
C LEU A 20 -8.65 16.04 5.61
N GLN A 21 -8.27 15.10 6.48
CA GLN A 21 -8.57 13.68 6.29
C GLN A 21 -10.08 13.39 6.32
N VAL A 22 -10.83 14.04 7.21
CA VAL A 22 -12.30 13.92 7.26
C VAL A 22 -12.92 14.46 5.99
N LEU A 23 -12.47 15.62 5.50
CA LEU A 23 -12.96 16.22 4.26
C LEU A 23 -12.74 15.27 3.06
N PHE A 24 -11.55 14.69 2.94
CA PHE A 24 -11.26 13.73 1.87
C PHE A 24 -12.12 12.47 1.95
N ARG A 25 -12.36 11.94 3.16
CA ARG A 25 -13.28 10.81 3.35
C ARG A 25 -14.71 11.15 2.92
N LEU A 26 -15.17 12.37 3.19
CA LEU A 26 -16.50 12.83 2.76
C LEU A 26 -16.60 12.91 1.23
N ILE A 27 -15.58 13.48 0.57
CA ILE A 27 -15.52 13.56 -0.90
C ILE A 27 -15.55 12.16 -1.51
N THR A 28 -14.72 11.24 -1.01
CA THR A 28 -14.69 9.85 -1.46
C THR A 28 -16.03 9.16 -1.22
N PHE A 29 -16.68 9.40 -0.09
CA PHE A 29 -18.00 8.84 0.20
C PHE A 29 -19.05 9.29 -0.82
N VAL A 30 -19.11 10.59 -1.13
CA VAL A 30 -20.05 11.14 -2.13
C VAL A 30 -19.78 10.57 -3.52
N LEU A 31 -18.50 10.50 -3.93
CA LEU A 31 -18.12 9.91 -5.21
C LEU A 31 -18.50 8.43 -5.28
N ASN A 32 -18.24 7.66 -4.23
CA ASN A 32 -18.60 6.24 -4.18
C ASN A 32 -20.12 6.04 -4.18
N ALA A 33 -20.88 6.87 -3.46
CA ALA A 33 -22.35 6.84 -3.49
C ALA A 33 -22.90 7.15 -4.89
N PHE A 34 -22.28 8.08 -5.61
CA PHE A 34 -22.61 8.38 -7.00
C PHE A 34 -22.34 7.19 -7.93
N ILE A 35 -21.15 6.57 -7.81
CA ILE A 35 -20.75 5.39 -8.62
C ILE A 35 -21.76 4.25 -8.49
N LEU A 36 -22.31 4.01 -7.29
CA LEU A 36 -23.30 2.96 -7.04
C LEU A 36 -24.62 3.15 -7.81
N ARG A 37 -24.94 4.35 -8.29
CA ARG A 37 -26.16 4.59 -9.07
C ARG A 37 -26.08 4.07 -10.50
N PHE A 38 -24.87 3.88 -11.03
CA PHE A 38 -24.63 3.53 -12.42
C PHE A 38 -24.16 2.09 -12.63
N LEU A 39 -24.00 1.33 -11.54
CA LEU A 39 -23.40 0.01 -11.56
C LEU A 39 -24.33 -1.05 -11.00
N SER A 40 -24.28 -2.24 -11.62
CA SER A 40 -24.97 -3.41 -11.09
C SER A 40 -24.43 -3.76 -9.70
N LYS A 41 -25.35 -4.12 -8.80
CA LYS A 41 -25.03 -4.58 -7.44
C LYS A 41 -24.06 -5.77 -7.44
N GLU A 42 -24.13 -6.61 -8.47
CA GLU A 42 -23.28 -7.80 -8.59
C GLU A 42 -21.81 -7.45 -8.86
N ILE A 43 -21.55 -6.52 -9.79
CA ILE A 43 -20.17 -6.06 -10.08
C ILE A 43 -19.56 -5.41 -8.83
N VAL A 44 -20.34 -4.57 -8.14
CA VAL A 44 -19.91 -3.92 -6.89
C VAL A 44 -19.62 -4.96 -5.81
N GLY A 45 -20.47 -5.97 -5.66
CA GLY A 45 -20.27 -7.06 -4.72
C GLY A 45 -18.99 -7.86 -5.01
N VAL A 46 -18.75 -8.21 -6.26
CA VAL A 46 -17.52 -8.92 -6.67
C VAL A 46 -16.27 -8.08 -6.39
N VAL A 47 -16.29 -6.78 -6.69
CA VAL A 47 -15.14 -5.88 -6.44
C VAL A 47 -14.87 -5.71 -4.95
N ASN A 48 -15.89 -5.35 -4.17
CA ASN A 48 -15.72 -4.96 -2.77
C ASN A 48 -15.56 -6.15 -1.82
N VAL A 49 -16.06 -7.33 -2.18
CA VAL A 49 -15.90 -8.54 -1.36
C VAL A 49 -14.77 -9.39 -1.93
N ARG A 50 -14.93 -9.91 -3.15
CA ARG A 50 -14.04 -10.96 -3.67
C ARG A 50 -12.67 -10.43 -4.07
N LEU A 51 -12.61 -9.39 -4.90
CA LEU A 51 -11.34 -8.85 -5.39
C LEU A 51 -10.60 -8.05 -4.32
N THR A 52 -11.34 -7.36 -3.46
CA THR A 52 -10.77 -6.67 -2.30
C THR A 52 -10.16 -7.66 -1.31
N LEU A 53 -10.82 -8.81 -1.06
CA LEU A 53 -10.26 -9.88 -0.23
C LEU A 53 -8.96 -10.44 -0.83
N LEU A 54 -8.95 -10.76 -2.13
CA LEU A 54 -7.73 -11.20 -2.83
C LEU A 54 -6.59 -10.20 -2.63
N TYR A 55 -6.87 -8.92 -2.84
CA TYR A 55 -5.92 -7.84 -2.70
C TYR A 55 -5.40 -7.71 -1.27
N SER A 56 -6.30 -7.60 -0.28
CA SER A 56 -5.93 -7.41 1.12
C SER A 56 -5.13 -8.59 1.65
N THR A 57 -5.51 -9.82 1.30
CA THR A 57 -4.84 -11.05 1.75
C THR A 57 -3.46 -11.18 1.13
N THR A 58 -3.31 -10.89 -0.17
CA THR A 58 -2.01 -10.89 -0.86
C THR A 58 -1.05 -9.91 -0.19
N ILE A 59 -1.52 -8.67 0.02
CA ILE A 59 -0.76 -7.62 0.67
C ILE A 59 -0.39 -8.00 2.11
N PHE A 60 -1.35 -8.50 2.88
CA PHE A 60 -1.14 -8.90 4.27
C PHE A 60 -0.04 -9.97 4.38
N LEU A 61 -0.14 -11.04 3.61
CA LEU A 61 0.82 -12.15 3.62
C LEU A 61 2.21 -11.71 3.17
N ALA A 62 2.30 -10.81 2.19
CA ALA A 62 3.58 -10.38 1.64
C ALA A 62 4.31 -9.33 2.50
N ARG A 63 3.58 -8.54 3.30
CA ARG A 63 4.12 -7.27 3.84
C ARG A 63 4.05 -7.11 5.34
N GLU A 64 2.98 -7.54 6.00
CA GLU A 64 2.67 -7.09 7.36
C GLU A 64 3.77 -7.47 8.38
N ALA A 65 4.29 -8.69 8.24
CA ALA A 65 5.39 -9.18 9.06
C ALA A 65 6.68 -8.36 8.88
N PHE A 66 6.97 -7.94 7.63
CA PHE A 66 8.16 -7.15 7.30
C PHE A 66 8.06 -5.74 7.90
N ARG A 67 6.90 -5.08 7.79
CA ARG A 67 6.65 -3.78 8.41
C ARG A 67 6.92 -3.81 9.90
N ARG A 68 6.34 -4.79 10.61
CA ARG A 68 6.49 -4.92 12.06
C ARG A 68 7.95 -5.15 12.44
N ALA A 69 8.65 -6.03 11.73
CA ALA A 69 10.05 -6.31 12.03
C ALA A 69 10.96 -5.09 11.78
N CYS A 70 10.80 -4.42 10.65
CA CYS A 70 11.65 -3.29 10.27
C CYS A 70 11.38 -2.03 11.10
N LEU A 71 10.14 -1.82 11.53
CA LEU A 71 9.77 -0.70 12.41
C LEU A 71 10.07 -0.96 13.90
N SER A 72 10.20 -2.22 14.30
CA SER A 72 10.61 -2.61 15.66
C SER A 72 12.12 -2.54 15.89
N GLY A 73 12.92 -2.25 14.86
CA GLY A 73 14.39 -2.21 14.95
C GLY A 73 14.93 -1.02 15.75
N GLY A 74 16.01 -1.27 16.52
CA GLY A 74 16.67 -0.27 17.35
C GLY A 74 17.36 0.88 16.58
N THR A 75 17.96 1.81 17.33
CA THR A 75 18.59 3.05 16.83
C THR A 75 19.87 2.82 16.02
N GLN A 76 20.55 1.68 16.22
CA GLN A 76 21.80 1.29 15.54
C GLN A 76 21.50 0.20 14.49
N ARG A 77 20.87 0.58 13.37
CA ARG A 77 20.51 -0.36 12.28
C ARG A 77 21.20 -0.02 10.97
N ASP A 78 21.63 -1.06 10.23
CA ASP A 78 22.13 -0.89 8.86
C ASP A 78 20.95 -0.87 7.89
N TRP A 79 20.57 0.33 7.47
CA TRP A 79 19.46 0.56 6.57
C TRP A 79 19.59 -0.12 5.21
N THR A 80 20.82 -0.42 4.77
CA THR A 80 21.03 -1.15 3.51
C THR A 80 20.48 -2.57 3.61
N GLN A 81 20.70 -3.22 4.75
CA GLN A 81 20.24 -4.60 5.00
C GLN A 81 18.72 -4.66 5.23
N THR A 82 18.17 -3.66 5.92
CA THR A 82 16.72 -3.52 6.10
C THR A 82 16.03 -3.30 4.75
N LEU A 83 16.58 -2.46 3.87
CA LEU A 83 16.02 -2.25 2.53
C LEU A 83 16.08 -3.53 1.68
N ASN A 84 17.19 -4.26 1.71
CA ASN A 84 17.30 -5.55 1.03
C ASN A 84 16.24 -6.55 1.52
N LEU A 85 15.96 -6.58 2.83
CA LEU A 85 14.89 -7.39 3.41
C LEU A 85 13.50 -6.93 2.92
N LEU A 86 13.23 -5.63 2.88
CA LEU A 86 11.97 -5.07 2.39
C LEU A 86 11.74 -5.34 0.90
N TRP A 87 12.80 -5.37 0.09
CA TRP A 87 12.68 -5.74 -1.33
C TRP A 87 12.26 -7.20 -1.55
N LEU A 88 12.40 -8.09 -0.55
CA LEU A 88 11.86 -9.46 -0.62
C LEU A 88 10.32 -9.51 -0.56
N THR A 89 9.66 -8.42 -0.15
CA THR A 89 8.19 -8.35 -0.17
C THR A 89 7.63 -8.41 -1.60
N VAL A 90 8.37 -7.93 -2.60
CA VAL A 90 7.94 -7.92 -4.01
C VAL A 90 7.89 -9.33 -4.62
N PRO A 91 8.97 -10.14 -4.63
CA PRO A 91 8.89 -11.52 -5.13
C PRO A 91 7.92 -12.38 -4.31
N LEU A 92 7.81 -12.14 -3.01
CA LEU A 92 6.82 -12.81 -2.16
C LEU A 92 5.38 -12.41 -2.54
N GLY A 93 5.17 -11.14 -2.89
CA GLY A 93 3.90 -10.62 -3.40
C GLY A 93 3.52 -11.22 -4.75
N ILE A 94 4.48 -11.38 -5.67
CA ILE A 94 4.26 -12.06 -6.95
C ILE A 94 3.84 -13.51 -6.68
N PHE A 95 4.56 -14.22 -5.80
CA PHE A 95 4.22 -15.59 -5.41
C PHE A 95 2.79 -15.70 -4.86
N TRP A 96 2.43 -14.88 -3.87
CA TRP A 96 1.10 -14.90 -3.28
C TRP A 96 0.01 -14.44 -4.24
N SER A 97 0.27 -13.43 -5.07
CA SER A 97 -0.67 -12.97 -6.09
C SER A 97 -0.99 -14.06 -7.11
N LEU A 98 0.00 -14.87 -7.52
CA LEU A 98 -0.22 -15.99 -8.43
C LEU A 98 -0.94 -17.15 -7.73
N CYS A 99 -0.52 -17.51 -6.52
CA CYS A 99 -1.12 -18.58 -5.74
C CYS A 99 -2.60 -18.29 -5.42
N LEU A 100 -2.90 -17.12 -4.85
CA LEU A 100 -4.26 -16.71 -4.54
C LEU A 100 -5.07 -16.39 -5.80
N GLY A 101 -4.46 -15.81 -6.83
CA GLY A 101 -5.11 -15.61 -8.12
C GLY A 101 -5.57 -16.94 -8.74
N TRP A 102 -4.74 -17.99 -8.67
CA TRP A 102 -5.11 -19.33 -9.11
C TRP A 102 -6.28 -19.89 -8.30
N VAL A 103 -6.25 -19.77 -6.97
CA VAL A 103 -7.37 -20.17 -6.09
C VAL A 103 -8.67 -19.44 -6.48
N TRP A 104 -8.61 -18.14 -6.75
CA TRP A 104 -9.79 -17.33 -7.14
C TRP A 104 -10.38 -17.68 -8.50
N LEU A 105 -9.58 -18.26 -9.40
CA LEU A 105 -10.00 -18.62 -10.75
C LEU A 105 -10.41 -20.09 -10.88
N GLN A 106 -9.80 -20.98 -10.10
CA GLN A 106 -9.94 -22.42 -10.26
C GLN A 106 -10.67 -23.11 -9.11
N LEU A 107 -10.58 -22.58 -7.89
CA LEU A 107 -11.15 -23.21 -6.71
C LEU A 107 -12.46 -22.55 -6.26
N LEU A 108 -12.57 -21.22 -6.38
CA LEU A 108 -13.80 -20.50 -6.05
C LEU A 108 -14.75 -20.45 -7.24
N GLU A 109 -16.06 -20.45 -6.95
CA GLU A 109 -17.12 -20.34 -7.96
C GLU A 109 -16.98 -19.07 -8.79
N VAL A 110 -16.81 -19.19 -10.11
CA VAL A 110 -16.62 -18.04 -11.00
C VAL A 110 -17.99 -17.39 -11.28
N PRO A 111 -18.13 -16.06 -11.12
CA PRO A 111 -19.39 -15.37 -11.45
C PRO A 111 -19.81 -15.60 -12.91
N ASP A 112 -21.13 -15.61 -13.16
CA ASP A 112 -21.66 -15.76 -14.52
C ASP A 112 -21.11 -14.65 -15.44
N PRO A 113 -20.43 -15.00 -16.55
CA PRO A 113 -19.88 -14.05 -17.51
C PRO A 113 -20.90 -13.06 -18.08
N ASN A 114 -22.17 -13.45 -18.14
CA ASN A 114 -23.24 -12.59 -18.63
C ASN A 114 -23.53 -11.42 -17.68
N VAL A 115 -23.23 -11.59 -16.39
CA VAL A 115 -23.49 -10.56 -15.38
C VAL A 115 -22.22 -9.81 -14.95
N VAL A 116 -21.09 -10.53 -14.87
CA VAL A 116 -19.78 -9.94 -14.55
C VAL A 116 -18.78 -10.30 -15.65
N PRO A 117 -18.73 -9.51 -16.74
CA PRO A 117 -17.79 -9.76 -17.81
C PRO A 117 -16.36 -9.53 -17.35
N TYR A 118 -15.42 -10.28 -17.93
CA TYR A 118 -13.97 -10.11 -17.73
C TYR A 118 -13.46 -10.36 -16.30
N TYR A 119 -14.12 -11.22 -15.52
CA TYR A 119 -13.71 -11.60 -14.17
C TYR A 119 -12.23 -12.02 -14.07
N GLY A 120 -11.76 -12.87 -15.01
CA GLY A 120 -10.38 -13.36 -15.03
C GLY A 120 -9.34 -12.24 -15.12
N THR A 121 -9.57 -11.26 -15.98
CA THR A 121 -8.70 -10.09 -16.10
C THR A 121 -8.77 -9.20 -14.87
N GLY A 122 -9.94 -9.10 -14.23
CA GLY A 122 -10.11 -8.40 -12.96
C GLY A 122 -9.26 -8.99 -11.84
N VAL A 123 -9.25 -10.32 -11.69
CA VAL A 123 -8.39 -11.04 -10.75
C VAL A 123 -6.91 -10.74 -11.00
N LEU A 124 -6.48 -10.83 -12.27
CA LEU A 124 -5.09 -10.55 -12.65
C LEU A 124 -4.68 -9.10 -12.33
N LEU A 125 -5.52 -8.12 -12.68
CA LEU A 125 -5.23 -6.71 -12.46
C LEU A 125 -5.24 -6.32 -10.97
N PHE A 126 -6.13 -6.91 -10.17
CA PHE A 126 -6.09 -6.72 -8.72
C PHE A 126 -4.83 -7.35 -8.10
N GLY A 127 -4.44 -8.53 -8.54
CA GLY A 127 -3.16 -9.14 -8.17
C GLY A 127 -1.96 -8.27 -8.55
N LEU A 128 -1.94 -7.76 -9.80
CA LEU A 128 -0.93 -6.82 -10.27
C LEU A 128 -0.90 -5.54 -9.43
N SER A 129 -2.06 -5.00 -9.07
CA SER A 129 -2.14 -3.80 -8.23
C SER A 129 -1.50 -4.02 -6.86
N ALA A 130 -1.66 -5.21 -6.28
CA ALA A 130 -1.01 -5.58 -5.02
C ALA A 130 0.52 -5.62 -5.17
N VAL A 131 1.03 -6.23 -6.25
CA VAL A 131 2.47 -6.24 -6.55
C VAL A 131 3.02 -4.82 -6.74
N VAL A 132 2.28 -3.95 -7.45
CA VAL A 132 2.65 -2.55 -7.62
C VAL A 132 2.71 -1.83 -6.28
N GLU A 133 1.74 -2.02 -5.38
CA GLU A 133 1.80 -1.40 -4.05
C GLU A 133 3.03 -1.86 -3.24
N LEU A 134 3.44 -3.13 -3.39
CA LEU A 134 4.64 -3.67 -2.72
C LEU A 134 5.95 -3.06 -3.22
N LEU A 135 6.00 -2.55 -4.47
CA LEU A 135 7.14 -1.73 -4.91
C LEU A 135 7.30 -0.45 -4.07
N GLY A 136 6.19 0.05 -3.52
CA GLY A 136 6.15 1.20 -2.62
C GLY A 136 6.71 0.93 -1.23
N GLU A 137 6.94 -0.33 -0.88
CA GLU A 137 7.12 -0.73 0.52
C GLU A 137 8.40 -0.23 1.18
N PRO A 138 9.57 -0.31 0.53
CA PRO A 138 10.81 0.24 1.09
C PRO A 138 10.68 1.74 1.39
N PHE A 139 9.97 2.47 0.53
CA PHE A 139 9.75 3.91 0.64
C PHE A 139 8.78 4.25 1.77
N TRP A 140 7.71 3.48 1.90
CA TRP A 140 6.74 3.64 2.97
C TRP A 140 7.37 3.41 4.34
N VAL A 141 8.14 2.34 4.52
CA VAL A 141 8.80 2.03 5.79
C VAL A 141 9.81 3.09 6.17
N LEU A 142 10.59 3.59 5.19
CA LEU A 142 11.53 4.69 5.43
C LEU A 142 10.79 5.96 5.87
N ALA A 143 9.71 6.32 5.18
CA ALA A 143 8.89 7.48 5.55
C ALA A 143 8.25 7.34 6.95
N GLN A 144 7.81 6.12 7.29
CA GLN A 144 7.20 5.83 8.58
C GLN A 144 8.22 5.85 9.72
N ALA A 145 9.43 5.35 9.50
CA ALA A 145 10.50 5.37 10.49
C ALA A 145 10.99 6.79 10.83
N HIS A 146 10.88 7.72 9.88
CA HIS A 146 11.15 9.15 10.10
C HIS A 146 9.90 9.97 10.47
N MET A 147 8.78 9.31 10.76
CA MET A 147 7.53 9.94 11.22
C MET A 147 6.97 11.00 10.26
N PHE A 148 7.06 10.77 8.94
CA PHE A 148 6.48 11.64 7.93
C PHE A 148 4.95 11.48 7.81
N VAL A 149 4.23 11.79 8.89
CA VAL A 149 2.77 11.64 9.00
C VAL A 149 2.05 12.47 7.94
N LYS A 150 2.50 13.69 7.66
CA LYS A 150 1.89 14.57 6.63
C LYS A 150 1.99 13.96 5.23
N LEU A 151 3.14 13.38 4.88
CA LEU A 151 3.31 12.71 3.58
C LEU A 151 2.33 11.55 3.44
N LYS A 152 2.24 10.71 4.47
CA LYS A 152 1.33 9.57 4.49
C LYS A 152 -0.12 10.00 4.23
N VAL A 153 -0.60 10.98 5.00
CA VAL A 153 -1.97 11.48 4.87
C VAL A 153 -2.23 12.04 3.47
N LEU A 154 -1.31 12.84 2.93
CA LEU A 154 -1.46 13.42 1.60
C LEU A 154 -1.41 12.38 0.49
N ALA A 155 -0.45 11.45 0.53
CA ALA A 155 -0.29 10.40 -0.46
C ALA A 155 -1.50 9.48 -0.50
N GLU A 156 -1.94 8.96 0.66
CA GLU A 156 -3.12 8.10 0.76
C GLU A 156 -4.37 8.83 0.25
N SER A 157 -4.58 10.09 0.66
CA SER A 157 -5.76 10.86 0.25
C SER A 157 -5.76 11.15 -1.26
N MET A 158 -4.63 11.56 -1.83
CA MET A 158 -4.50 11.82 -3.27
C MET A 158 -4.80 10.57 -4.09
N SER A 159 -4.24 9.42 -3.71
CA SER A 159 -4.48 8.15 -4.39
C SER A 159 -5.96 7.76 -4.34
N VAL A 160 -6.62 7.88 -3.18
CA VAL A 160 -8.04 7.55 -3.05
C VAL A 160 -8.91 8.48 -3.90
N ILE A 161 -8.65 9.78 -3.89
CA ILE A 161 -9.44 10.75 -4.68
C ILE A 161 -9.28 10.47 -6.17
N LEU A 162 -8.04 10.29 -6.65
CA LEU A 162 -7.78 10.02 -8.05
C LEU A 162 -8.41 8.70 -8.51
N ARG A 163 -8.39 7.66 -7.66
CA ARG A 163 -9.11 6.41 -7.89
C ARG A 163 -10.61 6.65 -8.05
N SER A 164 -11.24 7.35 -7.10
CA SER A 164 -12.68 7.62 -7.11
C SER A 164 -13.10 8.47 -8.30
N VAL A 165 -12.32 9.51 -8.63
CA VAL A 165 -12.56 10.34 -9.82
C VAL A 165 -12.43 9.53 -11.10
N LEU A 166 -11.36 8.74 -11.25
CA LEU A 166 -11.18 7.88 -12.44
C LEU A 166 -12.33 6.88 -12.57
N THR A 167 -12.74 6.26 -11.46
CA THR A 167 -13.88 5.32 -11.44
C THR A 167 -15.14 6.03 -11.92
N ALA A 168 -15.46 7.20 -11.37
CA ALA A 168 -16.64 7.96 -11.77
C ALA A 168 -16.62 8.36 -13.26
N LEU A 169 -15.48 8.84 -13.77
CA LEU A 169 -15.33 9.22 -15.17
C LEU A 169 -15.51 8.02 -16.11
N LEU A 170 -14.85 6.89 -15.81
CA LEU A 170 -14.94 5.68 -16.63
C LEU A 170 -16.34 5.05 -16.59
N VAL A 171 -17.03 5.10 -15.46
CA VAL A 171 -18.42 4.65 -15.34
C VAL A 171 -19.37 5.48 -16.21
N LEU A 172 -19.13 6.79 -16.31
CA LEU A 172 -19.95 7.68 -17.14
C LEU A 172 -19.66 7.54 -18.64
N TRP A 173 -18.40 7.36 -19.02
CA TRP A 173 -17.99 7.31 -20.43
C TRP A 173 -18.05 5.91 -21.04
N LEU A 174 -17.73 4.88 -20.26
CA LEU A 174 -17.56 3.50 -20.72
C LEU A 174 -18.27 2.50 -19.78
N PRO A 175 -19.59 2.62 -19.51
CA PRO A 175 -20.29 1.79 -18.53
C PRO A 175 -20.23 0.28 -18.81
N HIS A 176 -19.97 -0.10 -20.06
CA HIS A 176 -19.94 -1.47 -20.58
C HIS A 176 -18.64 -2.20 -20.23
N TRP A 177 -17.63 -1.48 -19.74
CA TRP A 177 -16.35 -2.06 -19.30
C TRP A 177 -16.48 -2.79 -17.96
N GLY A 178 -17.54 -2.54 -17.19
CA GLY A 178 -17.88 -3.26 -15.96
C GLY A 178 -16.69 -3.34 -15.00
N LEU A 179 -16.11 -4.54 -14.87
CA LEU A 179 -15.02 -4.82 -13.94
C LEU A 179 -13.70 -4.12 -14.28
N TYR A 180 -13.40 -3.89 -15.57
CA TYR A 180 -12.17 -3.22 -16.00
C TYR A 180 -12.02 -1.83 -15.40
N ILE A 181 -13.14 -1.13 -15.21
CA ILE A 181 -13.16 0.23 -14.65
C ILE A 181 -12.53 0.22 -13.26
N PHE A 182 -12.97 -0.70 -12.40
CA PHE A 182 -12.47 -0.82 -11.04
C PHE A 182 -11.04 -1.32 -10.99
N SER A 183 -10.68 -2.26 -11.87
CA SER A 183 -9.32 -2.78 -11.96
C SER A 183 -8.32 -1.69 -12.39
N LEU A 184 -8.66 -0.88 -13.39
CA LEU A 184 -7.81 0.22 -13.83
C LEU A 184 -7.72 1.32 -12.77
N ALA A 185 -8.83 1.65 -12.10
CA ALA A 185 -8.84 2.60 -11.00
C ALA A 185 -8.00 2.11 -9.80
N GLN A 186 -8.06 0.81 -9.48
CA GLN A 186 -7.25 0.19 -8.44
C GLN A 186 -5.76 0.22 -8.79
N LEU A 187 -5.41 -0.04 -10.05
CA LEU A 187 -4.01 0.05 -10.51
C LEU A 187 -3.51 1.51 -10.47
N LEU A 188 -4.33 2.48 -10.86
CA LEU A 188 -4.01 3.90 -10.73
C LEU A 188 -3.77 4.27 -9.25
N TYR A 189 -4.64 3.81 -8.35
CA TYR A 189 -4.50 4.05 -6.92
C TYR A 189 -3.12 3.62 -6.39
N THR A 190 -2.72 2.37 -6.65
CA THR A 190 -1.45 1.86 -6.15
C THR A 190 -0.27 2.52 -6.84
N ALA A 191 -0.36 2.79 -8.15
CA ALA A 191 0.68 3.50 -8.89
C ALA A 191 0.90 4.92 -8.34
N VAL A 192 -0.16 5.71 -8.14
CA VAL A 192 -0.07 7.06 -7.56
C VAL A 192 0.52 7.00 -6.16
N LEU A 193 0.10 6.03 -5.33
CA LEU A 193 0.60 5.89 -3.97
C LEU A 193 2.12 5.68 -3.98
N VAL A 194 2.62 4.74 -4.78
CA VAL A 194 4.05 4.48 -4.93
C VAL A 194 4.79 5.69 -5.48
N LEU A 195 4.24 6.36 -6.51
CA LEU A 195 4.84 7.55 -7.11
C LEU A 195 4.96 8.70 -6.09
N CYS A 196 3.95 8.93 -5.25
CA CYS A 196 4.01 9.96 -4.22
C CYS A 196 5.19 9.74 -3.25
N TYR A 197 5.36 8.51 -2.74
CA TYR A 197 6.47 8.18 -1.85
C TYR A 197 7.82 8.28 -2.57
N MET A 198 7.91 7.76 -3.78
CA MET A 198 9.11 7.81 -4.62
C MET A 198 9.57 9.24 -4.90
N LEU A 199 8.68 10.08 -5.44
CA LEU A 199 8.97 11.46 -5.78
C LEU A 199 9.36 12.28 -4.55
N TYR A 200 8.67 12.07 -3.42
CA TYR A 200 9.00 12.75 -2.17
C TYR A 200 10.41 12.40 -1.69
N LEU A 201 10.75 11.11 -1.64
CA LEU A 201 12.07 10.66 -1.18
C LEU A 201 13.19 11.09 -2.14
N ILE A 202 12.97 11.02 -3.45
CA ILE A 202 13.94 11.51 -4.44
C ILE A 202 14.17 13.03 -4.27
N LYS A 203 13.10 13.80 -4.09
CA LYS A 203 13.19 15.25 -3.84
C LYS A 203 13.93 15.55 -2.55
N LEU A 204 13.66 14.79 -1.49
CA LEU A 204 14.31 14.93 -0.19
C LEU A 204 15.81 14.61 -0.27
N LEU A 205 16.20 13.55 -0.98
CA LEU A 205 17.59 13.16 -1.19
C LEU A 205 18.36 14.14 -2.10
N ARG A 206 17.65 14.80 -3.03
CA ARG A 206 18.26 15.82 -3.91
C ARG A 206 18.47 17.16 -3.20
N SER A 207 17.76 17.43 -2.10
CA SER A 207 17.93 18.65 -1.29
C SER A 207 18.99 18.43 -0.19
N PRO A 208 20.23 18.93 -0.34
CA PRO A 208 21.32 18.64 0.58
C PRO A 208 21.11 19.24 1.98
N GLU A 209 20.35 20.33 2.11
CA GLU A 209 20.07 20.99 3.39
C GLU A 209 19.09 20.18 4.26
N SER A 210 18.01 19.66 3.65
CA SER A 210 17.02 18.83 4.35
C SER A 210 17.57 17.44 4.72
N SER A 211 18.42 16.85 3.87
CA SER A 211 19.04 15.54 4.14
C SER A 211 20.01 15.58 5.33
N LYS A 212 20.79 16.65 5.47
CA LYS A 212 21.71 16.85 6.60
C LYS A 212 20.99 17.12 7.92
N GLN A 213 19.87 17.85 7.91
CA GLN A 213 19.08 18.11 9.12
C GLN A 213 18.34 16.88 9.64
N LEU A 214 17.97 15.94 8.75
CA LEU A 214 17.19 14.75 9.12
C LEU A 214 18.02 13.51 9.46
N THR A 215 19.35 13.59 9.43
CA THR A 215 20.25 12.43 9.64
C THR A 215 19.80 11.22 8.83
N LEU A 216 19.45 11.44 7.56
CA LEU A 216 18.98 10.34 6.72
C LEU A 216 20.12 9.31 6.57
N PRO A 217 19.84 8.02 6.78
CA PRO A 217 20.86 6.97 6.71
C PRO A 217 21.35 6.70 5.28
N ILE A 218 20.73 7.34 4.29
CA ILE A 218 20.93 7.09 2.87
C ILE A 218 21.27 8.42 2.20
N SER A 219 22.40 8.45 1.48
CA SER A 219 22.88 9.66 0.81
C SER A 219 22.59 9.68 -0.70
N LYS A 220 22.26 8.52 -1.30
CA LYS A 220 22.03 8.40 -2.74
C LYS A 220 20.77 7.61 -3.05
N VAL A 221 20.06 8.02 -4.10
CA VAL A 221 18.87 7.32 -4.62
C VAL A 221 19.19 5.87 -4.99
N THR A 222 20.42 5.58 -5.45
CA THR A 222 20.86 4.23 -5.81
C THR A 222 20.95 3.26 -4.62
N GLN A 223 21.04 3.77 -3.39
CA GLN A 223 21.04 2.94 -2.17
C GLN A 223 19.64 2.54 -1.72
N LEU A 224 18.58 3.11 -2.32
CA LEU A 224 17.20 2.68 -2.10
C LEU A 224 16.89 1.35 -2.79
N LEU A 225 17.66 0.99 -3.82
CA LEU A 225 17.55 -0.27 -4.54
C LEU A 225 18.33 -1.37 -3.82
N PRO A 226 17.96 -2.65 -4.01
CA PRO A 226 18.66 -3.74 -3.36
C PRO A 226 20.11 -3.76 -3.83
N SER A 227 21.04 -3.77 -2.88
CA SER A 227 22.48 -3.75 -3.17
C SER A 227 23.18 -4.94 -2.54
N ILE A 228 23.96 -5.64 -3.35
CA ILE A 228 24.77 -6.78 -2.93
C ILE A 228 26.14 -6.23 -2.52
N SER A 229 26.36 -6.11 -1.21
CA SER A 229 27.66 -5.72 -0.68
C SER A 229 28.54 -6.96 -0.47
N ARG A 230 29.70 -7.01 -1.12
CA ARG A 230 30.64 -8.18 -1.05
C ARG A 230 31.14 -8.53 0.36
N ARG A 231 31.03 -7.62 1.33
CA ARG A 231 31.60 -7.79 2.69
C ARG A 231 30.57 -7.86 3.82
N LYS A 232 29.28 -7.64 3.54
CA LYS A 232 28.21 -7.64 4.55
C LYS A 232 27.13 -8.66 4.16
N ALA A 233 26.46 -9.22 5.16
CA ALA A 233 25.29 -10.06 4.91
C ALA A 233 24.24 -9.29 4.09
N PHE A 234 23.58 -9.97 3.14
CA PHE A 234 22.58 -9.37 2.26
C PHE A 234 21.37 -8.83 3.04
N VAL A 235 20.94 -9.55 4.07
CA VAL A 235 19.77 -9.24 4.90
C VAL A 235 20.16 -9.19 6.37
N ASN A 236 19.49 -8.34 7.14
CA ASN A 236 19.63 -8.31 8.59
C ASN A 236 18.93 -9.55 9.18
N TRP A 237 19.71 -10.53 9.63
CA TRP A 237 19.19 -11.80 10.16
C TRP A 237 18.32 -11.63 11.41
N ASN A 238 18.55 -10.60 12.22
CA ASN A 238 17.71 -10.33 13.38
C ASN A 238 16.31 -9.88 12.94
N GLU A 239 16.24 -8.98 11.95
CA GLU A 239 14.97 -8.52 11.37
C GLU A 239 14.27 -9.64 10.58
N ALA A 240 15.01 -10.49 9.88
CA ALA A 240 14.43 -11.64 9.18
C ALA A 240 13.82 -12.67 10.16
N ARG A 241 14.51 -12.98 11.26
CA ARG A 241 13.98 -13.86 12.30
C ARG A 241 12.74 -13.25 12.97
N LEU A 242 12.77 -11.94 13.22
CA LEU A 242 11.63 -11.22 13.77
C LEU A 242 10.44 -11.19 12.79
N THR A 243 10.71 -11.01 11.49
CA THR A 243 9.71 -11.11 10.41
C THR A 243 9.05 -12.47 10.45
N TRP A 244 9.82 -13.56 10.54
CA TRP A 244 9.26 -14.90 10.63
C TRP A 244 8.38 -15.12 11.86
N SER A 245 8.81 -14.62 13.02
CA SER A 245 8.00 -14.67 14.25
C SER A 245 6.68 -13.91 14.10
N PHE A 246 6.71 -12.68 13.58
CA PHE A 246 5.51 -11.89 13.36
C PHE A 246 4.59 -12.48 12.29
N PHE A 247 5.15 -13.11 11.27
CA PHE A 247 4.36 -13.83 10.26
C PHE A 247 3.56 -14.95 10.90
N LYS A 248 4.20 -15.83 11.68
CA LYS A 248 3.51 -16.92 12.41
C LYS A 248 2.40 -16.40 13.31
N GLN A 249 2.69 -15.35 14.07
CA GLN A 249 1.71 -14.73 14.98
C GLN A 249 0.52 -14.13 14.21
N SER A 250 0.78 -13.41 13.13
CA SER A 250 -0.27 -12.75 12.35
C SER A 250 -1.11 -13.76 11.60
N PHE A 251 -0.50 -14.82 11.06
CA PHE A 251 -1.18 -15.91 10.39
C PHE A 251 -2.06 -16.71 11.35
N LEU A 252 -1.54 -17.08 12.53
CA LEU A 252 -2.32 -17.73 13.57
C LEU A 252 -3.51 -16.87 14.01
N LYS A 253 -3.29 -15.56 14.19
CA LYS A 253 -4.35 -14.63 14.52
C LYS A 253 -5.41 -14.58 13.42
N GLN A 254 -5.02 -14.46 12.16
CA GLN A 254 -5.95 -14.45 11.03
C GLN A 254 -6.87 -15.68 11.06
N ILE A 255 -6.29 -16.88 11.22
CA ILE A 255 -7.05 -18.14 11.30
C ILE A 255 -7.99 -18.15 12.51
N LEU A 256 -7.53 -17.69 13.67
CA LEU A 256 -8.35 -17.67 14.89
C LEU A 256 -9.49 -16.64 14.84
N THR A 257 -9.36 -15.58 14.03
CA THR A 257 -10.36 -14.50 13.97
C THR A 257 -11.31 -14.65 12.79
N GLU A 258 -10.89 -15.31 11.71
CA GLU A 258 -11.68 -15.49 10.48
C GLU A 258 -12.11 -16.96 10.25
N GLY A 259 -11.77 -17.88 11.17
CA GLY A 259 -12.10 -19.30 11.09
C GLY A 259 -13.42 -19.72 11.75
N GLU A 260 -14.29 -18.77 12.09
CA GLU A 260 -15.69 -19.02 12.52
C GLU A 260 -16.67 -18.89 11.35
#